data_AF-A0A948MFC5-F1
#
_entry.id   AF-A0A948MFC5-F1
#
_cell.length_a   1.000
_cell.length_b   1.000
_cell.length_c   1.000
_cell.angle_alpha   90.00
_cell.angle_beta   90.00
_cell.angle_gamma   90.00
#
_symmetry.space_group_name_H-M   'P 1'
#
loop_
_entity.id
_entity.type
_entity.pdbx_description
1 polymer ?
#
loop_
_entity_poly.entity_id
_entity_poly.type
_entity_poly.pdbx_seq_one_letter_code
_entity_poly.pdbx_strand_id
1 'polypeptide(L)'
;MDKCFNNLTTVNIELTNRCNKDCWMCGRRKVDRDYPEIALNYGDMEFELVESIAKQLPDSIVVQLHNNGEPLLYPRFKEAASLFTRQIRCMDTNGKLIVEKANEIIDNLDTLTISTFEKDKDQEEQYKLIKEFLKIKGPRKPNVIIRCLGEMDLTRYKDLGCIVATRILHSPMGSFSYKKNPTIPEIGVCLDFLNHMVIRRDGKVSICVRFDPKGLGIIGDCNSTALADIWNGSQRGQWLKKHIEGRRKEVALCNGCEFWGVPTGQQKIQ
;
A
#
# COMPACT_ATOMS: atom_id res chain seq x y z
N MET A 1 20.07 20.82 -14.78
CA MET A 1 19.93 19.84 -13.67
C MET A 1 19.22 18.66 -14.24
N ASP A 2 19.81 17.47 -14.13
CA ASP A 2 19.13 16.23 -14.52
C ASP A 2 17.81 16.10 -13.75
N LYS A 3 16.76 15.64 -14.43
CA LYS A 3 15.46 15.39 -13.79
C LYS A 3 15.64 14.25 -12.78
N CYS A 4 15.58 14.57 -11.49
CA CYS A 4 15.68 13.61 -10.40
C CYS A 4 14.36 13.53 -9.62
N PHE A 5 14.12 12.41 -8.93
CA PHE A 5 12.95 12.27 -8.07
C PHE A 5 13.21 12.91 -6.70
N ASN A 6 12.72 14.13 -6.46
CA ASN A 6 12.92 14.83 -5.20
C ASN A 6 12.20 14.13 -4.04
N ASN A 7 12.98 13.61 -3.07
CA ASN A 7 12.55 12.97 -1.83
C ASN A 7 11.75 11.65 -2.01
N LEU A 8 11.68 11.08 -3.21
CA LEU A 8 10.95 9.83 -3.42
C LEU A 8 11.71 8.67 -2.78
N THR A 9 11.05 7.94 -1.88
CA THR A 9 11.60 6.73 -1.27
C THR A 9 10.76 5.49 -1.56
N THR A 10 9.49 5.67 -1.90
CA THR A 10 8.52 4.57 -2.06
C THR A 10 7.56 4.86 -3.21
N VAL A 11 7.29 3.83 -4.02
CA VAL A 11 6.23 3.84 -5.03
C VAL A 11 5.29 2.66 -4.77
N ASN A 12 3.99 2.92 -4.66
CA ASN A 12 2.97 1.87 -4.75
C ASN A 12 2.45 1.79 -6.19
N ILE A 13 2.43 0.58 -6.75
CA ILE A 13 1.91 0.29 -8.08
C ILE A 13 0.68 -0.61 -7.90
N GLU A 14 -0.50 -0.09 -8.22
CA GLU A 14 -1.75 -0.84 -8.18
C GLU A 14 -1.84 -1.78 -9.39
N LEU A 15 -1.16 -2.93 -9.33
CA LEU A 15 -1.20 -3.93 -10.41
C LEU A 15 -2.63 -4.39 -10.72
N THR A 16 -3.44 -4.55 -9.68
CA THR A 16 -4.86 -4.83 -9.80
C THR A 16 -5.59 -4.13 -8.68
N ASN A 17 -6.79 -3.64 -8.98
CA ASN A 17 -7.72 -3.18 -7.97
C ASN A 17 -8.82 -4.22 -7.71
N ARG A 18 -8.70 -5.48 -8.13
CA ARG A 18 -9.59 -6.59 -7.72
C ARG A 18 -9.22 -7.10 -6.32
N CYS A 19 -10.14 -7.70 -5.58
CA CYS A 19 -9.83 -8.35 -4.28
C CYS A 19 -10.85 -9.46 -3.98
N ASN A 20 -10.37 -10.56 -3.39
CA ASN A 20 -11.13 -11.77 -3.06
C ASN A 20 -11.54 -11.88 -1.57
N LYS A 21 -11.30 -10.83 -0.77
CA LYS A 21 -11.66 -10.79 0.66
C LYS A 21 -12.61 -9.65 0.98
N ASP A 22 -13.59 -9.90 1.84
CA ASP A 22 -14.62 -8.93 2.23
C ASP A 22 -14.41 -8.45 3.68
N CYS A 23 -13.40 -7.60 3.88
CA CYS A 23 -13.03 -7.11 5.20
C CYS A 23 -14.02 -6.03 5.68
N TRP A 24 -14.52 -6.15 6.92
CA TRP A 24 -15.47 -5.19 7.50
C TRP A 24 -14.90 -3.77 7.63
N MET A 25 -13.59 -3.64 7.82
CA MET A 25 -12.88 -2.36 8.00
C MET A 25 -12.47 -1.68 6.68
N CYS A 26 -12.66 -2.33 5.54
CA CYS A 26 -12.10 -1.86 4.28
C CYS A 26 -12.96 -0.75 3.65
N GLY A 27 -12.37 0.42 3.42
CA GLY A 27 -13.02 1.55 2.76
C GLY A 27 -13.56 1.22 1.38
N ARG A 28 -12.79 0.45 0.61
CA ARG A 28 -13.24 -0.06 -0.68
C ARG A 28 -14.51 -0.89 -0.58
N ARG A 29 -14.60 -1.82 0.39
CA ARG A 29 -15.82 -2.63 0.58
C ARG A 29 -17.02 -1.78 0.99
N LYS A 30 -16.78 -0.67 1.68
CA LYS A 30 -17.85 0.31 1.92
C LYS A 30 -18.27 1.02 0.64
N VAL A 31 -17.33 1.46 -0.19
CA VAL A 31 -17.64 2.05 -1.51
C VAL A 31 -18.36 1.06 -2.43
N ASP A 32 -17.96 -0.21 -2.45
CA ASP A 32 -18.66 -1.27 -3.21
C ASP A 32 -20.15 -1.37 -2.85
N ARG A 33 -20.49 -1.18 -1.57
CA ARG A 33 -21.87 -1.25 -1.08
C ARG A 33 -22.64 0.05 -1.32
N ASP A 34 -22.00 1.19 -1.10
CA ASP A 34 -22.63 2.50 -1.14
C ASP A 34 -22.73 3.08 -2.57
N TYR A 35 -21.80 2.70 -3.46
CA TYR A 35 -21.61 3.20 -4.83
C TYR A 35 -21.23 2.05 -5.79
N PRO A 36 -22.12 1.08 -6.02
CA PRO A 36 -21.81 -0.13 -6.78
C PRO A 36 -21.35 0.14 -8.22
N GLU A 37 -21.72 1.27 -8.82
CA GLU A 37 -21.25 1.71 -10.12
C GLU A 37 -19.74 1.95 -10.18
N ILE A 38 -19.12 2.32 -9.05
CA ILE A 38 -17.67 2.47 -8.94
C ILE A 38 -16.98 1.10 -8.92
N ALA A 39 -17.64 0.08 -8.34
CA ALA A 39 -17.13 -1.29 -8.27
C ALA A 39 -17.13 -2.00 -9.63
N LEU A 40 -17.97 -1.57 -10.59
CA LEU A 40 -18.03 -2.14 -11.94
C LEU A 40 -16.75 -1.89 -12.78
N ASN A 41 -15.89 -0.95 -12.36
CA ASN A 41 -14.68 -0.57 -13.08
C ASN A 41 -13.40 -1.25 -12.56
N TYR A 42 -13.52 -2.40 -11.90
CA TYR A 42 -12.36 -3.18 -11.47
C TYR A 42 -11.62 -3.84 -12.62
N GLY A 43 -10.31 -3.89 -12.51
CA GLY A 43 -9.43 -4.39 -13.55
C GLY A 43 -7.97 -4.39 -13.13
N ASP A 44 -7.16 -4.63 -14.13
CA ASP A 44 -5.72 -4.80 -14.02
C ASP A 44 -4.99 -3.64 -14.71
N MET A 45 -3.74 -3.42 -14.32
CA MET A 45 -2.82 -2.57 -15.06
C MET A 45 -2.32 -3.30 -16.30
N GLU A 46 -2.36 -2.65 -17.46
CA GLU A 46 -1.76 -3.19 -18.68
C GLU A 46 -0.25 -3.44 -18.46
N PHE A 47 0.25 -4.58 -18.93
CA PHE A 47 1.61 -5.00 -18.60
C PHE A 47 2.67 -4.07 -19.18
N GLU A 48 2.42 -3.53 -20.38
CA GLU A 48 3.27 -2.55 -21.07
C GLU A 48 3.42 -1.27 -20.24
N LEU A 49 2.39 -0.90 -19.47
CA LEU A 49 2.46 0.22 -18.54
C LEU A 49 3.37 -0.13 -17.35
N VAL A 50 3.31 -1.36 -16.82
CA VAL A 50 4.24 -1.83 -15.78
C VAL A 50 5.69 -1.76 -16.26
N GLU A 51 5.96 -2.20 -17.50
CA GLU A 51 7.28 -2.11 -18.13
C GLU A 51 7.75 -0.65 -18.30
N SER A 52 6.85 0.23 -18.72
CA SER A 52 7.13 1.67 -18.84
C SER A 52 7.48 2.30 -17.49
N ILE A 53 6.76 1.93 -16.42
CA ILE A 53 7.01 2.39 -15.06
C ILE A 53 8.38 1.90 -14.58
N ALA A 54 8.67 0.60 -14.74
CA ALA A 54 9.92 0.00 -14.27
C ALA A 54 11.18 0.66 -14.86
N LYS A 55 11.13 1.09 -16.12
CA LYS A 55 12.23 1.81 -16.80
C LYS A 55 12.51 3.21 -16.22
N GLN A 56 11.55 3.79 -15.50
CA GLN A 56 11.64 5.18 -15.02
C GLN A 56 12.04 5.28 -13.54
N LEU A 57 11.90 4.21 -12.75
CA LEU A 57 12.12 4.28 -11.31
C LEU A 57 13.62 4.29 -10.94
N PRO A 58 14.01 5.07 -9.92
CA PRO A 58 15.39 5.07 -9.43
C PRO A 58 15.73 3.76 -8.72
N ASP A 59 17.02 3.50 -8.53
CA ASP A 59 17.50 2.32 -7.82
C ASP A 59 17.25 2.41 -6.32
N SER A 60 17.19 1.26 -5.67
CA SER A 60 17.17 1.11 -4.21
C SER A 60 16.00 1.77 -3.46
N ILE A 61 15.04 2.38 -4.15
CA ILE A 61 13.75 2.76 -3.54
C ILE A 61 12.89 1.52 -3.28
N VAL A 62 11.83 1.69 -2.48
CA VAL A 62 10.84 0.65 -2.24
C VAL A 62 9.78 0.66 -3.34
N VAL A 63 9.51 -0.49 -3.96
CA VAL A 63 8.38 -0.70 -4.85
C VAL A 63 7.40 -1.65 -4.18
N GLN A 64 6.21 -1.13 -3.86
CA GLN A 64 5.12 -1.95 -3.34
C GLN A 64 4.15 -2.29 -4.48
N LEU A 65 3.98 -3.58 -4.75
CA LEU A 65 3.17 -4.06 -5.88
C LEU A 65 1.67 -4.18 -5.55
N HIS A 66 1.15 -3.28 -4.71
CA HIS A 66 -0.26 -3.28 -4.29
C HIS A 66 -0.76 -1.85 -4.03
N ASN A 67 -2.08 -1.71 -3.89
CA ASN A 67 -2.71 -0.51 -3.35
C ASN A 67 -4.05 -0.89 -2.70
N ASN A 68 -5.18 -0.77 -3.41
CA ASN A 68 -6.51 -1.10 -2.88
C ASN A 68 -7.06 -2.49 -3.30
N GLY A 69 -6.23 -3.31 -3.95
CA GLY A 69 -6.54 -4.67 -4.40
C GLY A 69 -5.79 -5.77 -3.65
N GLU A 70 -6.08 -7.03 -4.02
CA GLU A 70 -5.25 -8.19 -3.70
C GLU A 70 -4.27 -8.41 -4.86
N PRO A 71 -2.98 -8.10 -4.69
CA PRO A 71 -1.99 -8.13 -5.76
C PRO A 71 -1.82 -9.51 -6.41
N LEU A 72 -2.04 -10.61 -5.66
CA LEU A 72 -1.94 -11.97 -6.18
C LEU A 72 -3.08 -12.37 -7.14
N LEU A 73 -4.07 -11.50 -7.35
CA LEU A 73 -5.07 -11.64 -8.41
C LEU A 73 -4.59 -11.07 -9.76
N TYR A 74 -3.45 -10.38 -9.81
CA TYR A 74 -2.89 -9.90 -11.06
C TYR A 74 -2.32 -11.08 -11.87
N PRO A 75 -2.77 -11.33 -13.12
CA PRO A 75 -2.44 -12.56 -13.85
C PRO A 75 -0.95 -12.78 -14.09
N ARG A 76 -0.17 -11.69 -14.17
CA ARG A 76 1.26 -11.68 -14.49
C ARG A 76 2.10 -11.19 -13.31
N PHE A 77 1.70 -11.49 -12.07
CA PHE A 77 2.36 -10.94 -10.87
C PHE A 77 3.86 -11.23 -10.82
N LYS A 78 4.25 -12.49 -11.03
CA LYS A 78 5.67 -12.88 -11.06
C LYS A 78 6.48 -12.09 -12.11
N GLU A 79 5.92 -11.90 -13.30
CA GLU A 79 6.57 -11.17 -14.39
C GLU A 79 6.64 -9.67 -14.10
N ALA A 80 5.60 -9.09 -13.51
CA ALA A 80 5.62 -7.70 -13.07
C ALA A 80 6.68 -7.48 -11.98
N ALA A 81 6.75 -8.37 -10.99
CA ALA A 81 7.73 -8.28 -9.89
C ALA A 81 9.18 -8.40 -10.38
N SER A 82 9.44 -9.16 -11.46
CA SER A 82 10.79 -9.35 -12.00
C SER A 82 11.34 -8.11 -12.72
N LEU A 83 10.49 -7.14 -13.07
CA LEU A 83 10.90 -5.87 -13.67
C LEU A 83 11.60 -4.93 -12.67
N PHE A 84 11.39 -5.12 -11.37
CA PHE A 84 11.85 -4.21 -10.32
C PHE A 84 13.06 -4.76 -9.52
N THR A 85 13.96 -5.50 -10.17
CA THR A 85 15.12 -6.14 -9.52
C THR A 85 16.17 -5.16 -8.97
N ARG A 86 16.12 -3.90 -9.39
CA ARG A 86 16.99 -2.81 -8.90
C ARG A 86 16.42 -2.09 -7.67
N GLN A 87 15.17 -2.40 -7.32
CA GLN A 87 14.44 -1.82 -6.19
C GLN A 87 14.24 -2.87 -5.09
N ILE A 88 13.80 -2.42 -3.91
CA ILE A 88 13.36 -3.30 -2.84
C ILE A 88 11.90 -3.68 -3.14
N ARG A 89 11.66 -4.95 -3.47
CA ARG A 89 10.33 -5.42 -3.90
C ARG A 89 9.49 -5.84 -2.69
N CYS A 90 8.39 -5.16 -2.50
CA CYS A 90 7.50 -5.34 -1.36
C CYS A 90 6.06 -5.60 -1.81
N MET A 91 5.29 -6.29 -0.99
CA MET A 91 3.86 -6.51 -1.22
C MET A 91 3.13 -6.67 0.11
N ASP A 92 1.93 -6.11 0.21
CA ASP A 92 0.97 -6.47 1.25
C ASP A 92 -0.13 -7.33 0.64
N THR A 93 -0.49 -8.42 1.33
CA THR A 93 -1.52 -9.36 0.88
C THR A 93 -2.49 -9.66 2.03
N ASN A 94 -3.71 -10.06 1.66
CA ASN A 94 -4.68 -10.63 2.57
C ASN A 94 -4.40 -12.09 2.94
N GLY A 95 -3.41 -12.73 2.32
CA GLY A 95 -2.95 -14.06 2.69
C GLY A 95 -3.78 -15.23 2.15
N LYS A 96 -4.90 -15.02 1.44
CA LYS A 96 -5.74 -16.13 0.95
C LYS A 96 -5.10 -16.94 -0.18
N LEU A 97 -4.22 -16.31 -0.97
CA LEU A 97 -3.60 -16.92 -2.15
C LEU A 97 -2.12 -17.27 -1.96
N ILE A 98 -1.53 -17.04 -0.79
CA ILE A 98 -0.08 -17.15 -0.60
C ILE A 98 0.47 -18.57 -0.77
N VAL A 99 -0.33 -19.59 -0.47
CA VAL A 99 0.05 -21.01 -0.68
C VAL A 99 -0.06 -21.37 -2.17
N GLU A 100 -1.21 -21.09 -2.78
CA GLU A 100 -1.47 -21.36 -4.21
C GLU A 100 -0.45 -20.64 -5.11
N LYS A 101 -0.10 -19.40 -4.75
CA LYS A 101 0.79 -18.51 -5.51
C LYS A 101 2.21 -18.47 -4.95
N ALA A 102 2.62 -19.46 -4.16
CA ALA A 102 3.92 -19.47 -3.50
C ALA A 102 5.10 -19.35 -4.49
N ASN A 103 4.98 -19.96 -5.68
CA ASN A 103 5.97 -19.90 -6.76
C ASN A 103 6.11 -18.50 -7.41
N GLU A 104 5.08 -17.66 -7.29
CA GLU A 104 5.09 -16.27 -7.77
C GLU A 104 5.68 -15.32 -6.71
N ILE A 105 5.62 -15.69 -5.44
CA ILE A 105 6.05 -14.88 -4.30
C ILE A 105 7.53 -15.16 -3.94
N ILE A 106 7.85 -16.43 -3.72
CA ILE A 106 9.14 -16.85 -3.17
C ILE A 106 10.24 -16.50 -4.17
N ASP A 107 11.33 -15.92 -3.66
CA ASP A 107 12.49 -15.41 -4.43
C ASP A 107 12.21 -14.22 -5.39
N ASN A 108 10.94 -13.86 -5.62
CA ASN A 108 10.55 -12.71 -6.46
C ASN A 108 10.28 -11.42 -5.66
N LEU A 109 10.12 -11.52 -4.34
CA LEU A 109 9.98 -10.39 -3.42
C LEU A 109 11.10 -10.35 -2.40
N ASP A 110 11.38 -9.17 -1.86
CA ASP A 110 12.33 -8.98 -0.76
C ASP A 110 11.61 -8.99 0.60
N THR A 111 10.43 -8.39 0.68
CA THR A 111 9.56 -8.46 1.88
C THR A 111 8.10 -8.73 1.53
N LEU A 112 7.41 -9.48 2.38
CA LEU A 112 5.98 -9.78 2.28
C LEU A 112 5.27 -9.41 3.58
N THR A 113 4.28 -8.52 3.50
CA THR A 113 3.41 -8.22 4.64
C THR A 113 2.09 -8.97 4.50
N ILE A 114 1.75 -9.81 5.48
CA ILE A 114 0.44 -10.47 5.53
C ILE A 114 -0.43 -9.71 6.52
N SER A 115 -1.56 -9.20 6.05
CA SER A 115 -2.46 -8.36 6.85
C SER A 115 -3.51 -9.18 7.58
N THR A 116 -3.47 -9.14 8.91
CA THR A 116 -4.42 -9.76 9.83
C THR A 116 -5.11 -8.67 10.64
N PHE A 117 -6.36 -8.86 11.07
CA PHE A 117 -7.10 -7.82 11.78
C PHE A 117 -8.09 -8.37 12.79
N GLU A 118 -8.48 -7.54 13.77
CA GLU A 118 -9.45 -7.92 14.79
C GLU A 118 -10.80 -8.34 14.17
N LYS A 119 -11.42 -9.39 14.73
CA LYS A 119 -12.74 -9.90 14.30
C LYS A 119 -12.78 -10.29 12.81
N ASP A 120 -11.68 -10.77 12.25
CA ASP A 120 -11.66 -11.36 10.91
C ASP A 120 -12.32 -12.75 10.92
N LYS A 121 -13.38 -12.92 10.14
CA LYS A 121 -14.10 -14.19 10.01
C LYS A 121 -13.24 -15.30 9.40
N ASP A 122 -12.22 -14.94 8.60
CA ASP A 122 -11.33 -15.94 7.98
C ASP A 122 -10.03 -16.15 8.79
N GLN A 123 -9.91 -15.62 10.03
CA GLN A 123 -8.62 -15.61 10.75
C GLN A 123 -7.99 -17.00 10.92
N GLU A 124 -8.80 -18.04 11.18
CA GLU A 124 -8.29 -19.39 11.44
C GLU A 124 -7.80 -20.06 10.15
N GLU A 125 -8.49 -19.81 9.02
CA GLU A 125 -8.05 -20.26 7.71
C GLU A 125 -6.78 -19.53 7.28
N GLN A 126 -6.76 -18.20 7.41
CA GLN A 126 -5.59 -17.38 7.11
C GLN A 126 -4.37 -17.81 7.92
N TYR A 127 -4.53 -18.10 9.22
CA TYR A 127 -3.44 -18.56 10.08
C TYR A 127 -2.86 -19.92 9.62
N LYS A 128 -3.71 -20.85 9.16
CA LYS A 128 -3.25 -22.13 8.56
C LYS A 128 -2.45 -21.90 7.29
N LEU A 129 -2.92 -21.03 6.40
CA LEU A 129 -2.23 -20.67 5.16
C LEU A 129 -0.88 -20.01 5.42
N ILE A 130 -0.78 -19.13 6.42
CA ILE A 130 0.49 -18.51 6.82
C ILE A 130 1.49 -19.59 7.24
N LYS A 131 1.11 -20.51 8.13
CA LYS A 131 1.99 -21.59 8.57
C LYS A 131 2.46 -22.48 7.42
N GLU A 132 1.54 -22.84 6.52
CA GLU A 132 1.85 -23.66 5.36
C GLU A 132 2.80 -22.95 4.40
N PHE A 133 2.55 -21.67 4.11
CA PHE A 133 3.42 -20.85 3.29
C PHE A 133 4.83 -20.74 3.89
N LEU A 134 4.95 -20.51 5.21
CA LEU A 134 6.24 -20.46 5.88
C LEU A 134 7.01 -21.79 5.76
N LYS A 135 6.32 -22.93 5.80
CA LYS A 135 6.91 -24.26 5.55
C LYS A 135 7.40 -24.41 4.10
N ILE A 136 6.60 -24.01 3.12
CA ILE A 136 6.95 -24.08 1.68
C ILE A 136 8.13 -23.15 1.34
N LYS A 137 8.09 -21.94 1.88
CA LYS A 137 9.13 -20.91 1.71
C LYS A 137 10.45 -21.36 2.33
N GLY A 138 10.40 -21.93 3.54
CA GLY A 138 11.61 -22.24 4.30
C GLY A 138 12.46 -20.98 4.53
N PRO A 139 13.80 -21.07 4.40
CA PRO A 139 14.69 -19.93 4.64
C PRO A 139 14.77 -18.92 3.48
N ARG A 140 14.16 -19.23 2.32
CA ARG A 140 14.24 -18.41 1.10
C ARG A 140 13.56 -17.06 1.27
N LYS A 141 13.79 -16.11 0.36
CA LYS A 141 13.08 -14.81 0.36
C LYS A 141 11.58 -15.02 0.09
N PRO A 142 10.68 -14.11 0.51
CA PRO A 142 10.91 -12.82 1.16
C PRO A 142 11.01 -12.87 2.70
N ASN A 143 11.50 -11.82 3.36
CA ASN A 143 11.26 -11.65 4.80
C ASN A 143 9.75 -11.43 5.06
N VAL A 144 9.16 -12.18 5.98
CA VAL A 144 7.71 -12.16 6.23
C VAL A 144 7.39 -11.30 7.45
N ILE A 145 6.47 -10.36 7.26
CA ILE A 145 5.92 -9.48 8.30
C ILE A 145 4.45 -9.81 8.48
N ILE A 146 4.02 -10.04 9.71
CA ILE A 146 2.62 -10.16 10.07
C ILE A 146 2.14 -8.81 10.58
N ARG A 147 1.26 -8.16 9.81
CA ARG A 147 0.65 -6.88 10.19
C ARG A 147 -0.67 -7.12 10.89
N CYS A 148 -0.73 -6.86 12.19
CA CYS A 148 -1.92 -7.01 13.03
C CYS A 148 -2.62 -5.65 13.21
N LEU A 149 -3.83 -5.51 12.67
CA LEU A 149 -4.64 -4.29 12.78
C LEU A 149 -5.69 -4.43 13.90
N GLY A 150 -5.70 -3.48 14.83
CA GLY A 150 -6.63 -3.43 15.96
C GLY A 150 -6.14 -4.22 17.18
N GLU A 151 -7.08 -4.66 18.00
CA GLU A 151 -6.84 -5.42 19.22
C GLU A 151 -6.84 -6.91 18.91
N MET A 152 -5.64 -7.46 18.77
CA MET A 152 -5.41 -8.86 18.46
C MET A 152 -4.58 -9.53 19.54
N ASP A 153 -4.83 -10.82 19.78
CA ASP A 153 -3.87 -11.66 20.49
C ASP A 153 -2.65 -11.89 19.59
N LEU A 154 -1.52 -11.32 20.00
CA LEU A 154 -0.27 -11.38 19.24
C LEU A 154 0.51 -12.66 19.50
N THR A 155 0.16 -13.44 20.53
CA THR A 155 0.94 -14.60 21.00
C THR A 155 1.18 -15.58 19.85
N ARG A 156 0.09 -16.04 19.21
CA ARG A 156 0.18 -16.99 18.09
C ARG A 156 0.98 -16.48 16.89
N TYR A 157 1.06 -15.17 16.68
CA TYR A 157 1.80 -14.60 15.56
C TYR A 157 3.28 -14.40 15.89
N LYS A 158 3.61 -14.10 17.16
CA LYS A 158 4.99 -14.05 17.65
C LYS A 158 5.64 -15.43 17.57
N ASP A 159 4.89 -16.49 17.84
CA ASP A 159 5.37 -17.88 17.78
C ASP A 159 5.75 -18.35 16.36
N LEU A 160 5.37 -17.60 15.32
CA LEU A 160 5.75 -17.90 13.93
C LEU A 160 7.19 -17.47 13.59
N GLY A 161 7.89 -16.77 14.49
CA GLY A 161 9.24 -16.26 14.23
C GLY A 161 9.33 -15.17 13.15
N CYS A 162 8.18 -14.58 12.78
CA CYS A 162 8.09 -13.48 11.82
C CYS A 162 8.16 -12.13 12.55
N ILE A 163 8.47 -11.05 11.82
CA ILE A 163 8.31 -9.69 12.36
C ILE A 163 6.81 -9.43 12.56
N VAL A 164 6.40 -8.96 13.74
CA VAL A 164 5.02 -8.58 14.02
C VAL A 164 4.91 -7.06 14.06
N ALA A 165 4.18 -6.48 13.12
CA ALA A 165 3.89 -5.05 13.06
C ALA A 165 2.46 -4.78 13.51
N THR A 166 2.26 -3.90 14.49
CA THR A 166 0.91 -3.53 14.94
C THR A 166 0.43 -2.23 14.30
N ARG A 167 -0.89 -2.10 14.13
CA ARG A 167 -1.54 -0.91 13.56
C ARG A 167 -2.85 -0.61 14.28
N ILE A 168 -3.12 0.66 14.52
CA ILE A 168 -4.43 1.14 14.95
C ILE A 168 -5.45 1.08 13.80
N LEU A 169 -6.71 0.81 14.13
CA LEU A 169 -7.83 0.92 13.20
C LEU A 169 -8.39 2.34 13.15
N HIS A 170 -9.04 2.65 12.03
CA HIS A 170 -9.69 3.92 11.73
C HIS A 170 -11.00 3.69 10.97
N SER A 171 -11.74 4.76 10.67
CA SER A 171 -12.95 4.68 9.86
C SER A 171 -12.67 4.05 8.48
N PRO A 172 -13.51 3.15 7.97
CA PRO A 172 -13.33 2.60 6.62
C PRO A 172 -13.23 3.69 5.55
N MET A 173 -13.99 4.78 5.66
CA MET A 173 -14.05 5.83 4.63
C MET A 173 -12.80 6.70 4.54
N GLY A 174 -11.83 6.54 5.42
CA GLY A 174 -10.60 7.30 5.29
C GLY A 174 -9.76 7.38 6.54
N SER A 175 -8.84 8.32 6.52
CA SER A 175 -7.78 8.46 7.50
C SER A 175 -8.20 9.35 8.66
N PHE A 176 -9.35 9.06 9.26
CA PHE A 176 -9.94 9.84 10.35
C PHE A 176 -10.66 8.93 11.35
N SER A 177 -10.96 9.50 12.52
CA SER A 177 -11.55 8.75 13.64
C SER A 177 -10.69 7.55 14.03
N TYR A 178 -9.38 7.74 14.12
CA TYR A 178 -8.48 6.72 14.64
C TYR A 178 -8.79 6.43 16.12
N LYS A 179 -8.66 5.17 16.55
CA LYS A 179 -8.83 4.78 17.97
C LYS A 179 -7.84 5.52 18.91
N LYS A 180 -6.70 5.95 18.37
CA LYS A 180 -5.65 6.73 19.06
C LYS A 180 -5.09 7.77 18.09
N ASN A 181 -4.67 8.92 18.59
CA ASN A 181 -4.00 9.94 17.77
C ASN A 181 -2.80 9.35 17.01
N PRO A 182 -2.77 9.45 15.67
CA PRO A 182 -1.61 9.06 14.89
C PRO A 182 -0.37 9.86 15.27
N THR A 183 0.79 9.23 15.11
CA THR A 183 2.09 9.86 15.33
C THR A 183 2.31 10.96 14.29
N ILE A 184 2.74 12.14 14.75
CA ILE A 184 3.08 13.28 13.91
C ILE A 184 4.62 13.36 13.84
N PRO A 185 5.23 13.39 12.66
CA PRO A 185 6.68 13.52 12.53
C PRO A 185 7.12 14.92 12.96
N GLU A 186 8.29 15.03 13.58
CA GLU A 186 8.84 16.27 14.16
C GLU A 186 9.05 17.36 13.10
N ILE A 187 9.22 16.98 11.83
CA ILE A 187 9.34 17.91 10.71
C ILE A 187 8.03 18.63 10.35
N GLY A 188 6.89 18.23 10.94
CA GLY A 188 5.59 18.87 10.69
C GLY A 188 5.03 18.68 9.28
N VAL A 189 5.61 17.78 8.47
CA VAL A 189 5.18 17.44 7.11
C VAL A 189 4.85 15.95 7.04
N CYS A 190 3.68 15.60 6.50
CA CYS A 190 3.27 14.20 6.30
C CYS A 190 4.31 13.43 5.47
N LEU A 191 4.80 12.30 5.99
CA LEU A 191 5.84 11.51 5.33
C LEU A 191 5.35 10.89 4.02
N ASP A 192 4.13 10.32 3.99
CA ASP A 192 3.56 9.76 2.76
C ASP A 192 3.49 10.81 1.64
N PHE A 193 3.03 12.02 1.95
CA PHE A 193 2.99 13.10 0.98
C PHE A 193 4.39 13.46 0.45
N LEU A 194 5.39 13.45 1.34
CA LEU A 194 6.74 13.86 1.03
C LEU A 194 7.44 12.83 0.13
N ASN A 195 7.26 11.54 0.40
CA ASN A 195 8.14 10.49 -0.11
C ASN A 195 7.45 9.31 -0.80
N HIS A 196 6.12 9.28 -0.86
CA HIS A 196 5.35 8.12 -1.31
C HIS A 196 4.46 8.44 -2.51
N MET A 197 4.86 7.94 -3.68
CA MET A 197 4.07 8.02 -4.92
C MET A 197 3.13 6.82 -5.05
N VAL A 198 1.93 7.03 -5.59
CA VAL A 198 1.04 5.94 -5.99
C VAL A 198 0.72 6.03 -7.46
N ILE A 199 0.82 4.90 -8.17
CA ILE A 199 0.41 4.74 -9.56
C ILE A 199 -0.75 3.77 -9.58
N ARG A 200 -1.93 4.28 -9.95
CA ARG A 200 -3.16 3.49 -10.08
C ARG A 200 -3.10 2.61 -11.32
N ARG A 201 -3.97 1.58 -11.36
CA ARG A 201 -4.01 0.63 -12.49
C ARG A 201 -4.22 1.28 -13.85
N ASP A 202 -4.83 2.46 -13.89
CA ASP A 202 -5.13 3.27 -15.08
C ASP A 202 -4.04 4.31 -15.39
N GLY A 203 -2.89 4.27 -14.70
CA GLY A 203 -1.76 5.18 -14.88
C GLY A 203 -1.90 6.54 -14.19
N LYS A 204 -3.01 6.81 -13.49
CA LYS A 204 -3.13 8.03 -12.68
C LYS A 204 -2.16 8.00 -11.51
N VAL A 205 -1.42 9.09 -11.32
CA VAL A 205 -0.40 9.22 -10.29
C VAL A 205 -0.92 10.12 -9.16
N SER A 206 -0.77 9.67 -7.92
CA SER A 206 -1.23 10.35 -6.71
C SER A 206 -0.11 10.57 -5.69
N ILE A 207 -0.28 11.58 -4.83
CA ILE A 207 0.65 11.98 -3.76
C ILE A 207 0.63 11.09 -2.51
N CYS A 208 -0.26 10.09 -2.44
CA CYS A 208 -0.50 9.37 -1.19
C CYS A 208 -1.18 8.02 -1.40
N VAL A 209 -0.87 7.05 -0.52
CA VAL A 209 -1.42 5.69 -0.50
C VAL A 209 -2.73 5.55 0.28
N ARG A 210 -3.22 6.64 0.85
CA ARG A 210 -4.48 6.64 1.59
C ARG A 210 -5.66 6.48 0.62
N PHE A 211 -6.68 5.75 1.06
CA PHE A 211 -7.86 5.46 0.25
C PHE A 211 -8.54 6.76 -0.23
N ASP A 212 -8.54 6.97 -1.55
CA ASP A 212 -9.01 8.18 -2.21
C ASP A 212 -9.86 7.81 -3.45
N PRO A 213 -11.12 7.38 -3.25
CA PRO A 213 -11.99 6.97 -4.35
C PRO A 213 -12.34 8.12 -5.30
N LYS A 214 -12.23 9.38 -4.83
CA LYS A 214 -12.53 10.58 -5.61
C LYS A 214 -11.33 11.10 -6.41
N GLY A 215 -10.13 10.57 -6.18
CA GLY A 215 -8.91 11.00 -6.87
C GLY A 215 -8.48 12.43 -6.53
N LEU A 216 -8.77 12.90 -5.33
CA LEU A 216 -8.40 14.24 -4.86
C LEU A 216 -6.88 14.47 -4.79
N GLY A 217 -6.10 13.39 -4.67
CA GLY A 217 -4.63 13.42 -4.65
C GLY A 217 -3.95 13.26 -6.00
N ILE A 218 -4.69 13.14 -7.11
CA ILE A 218 -4.10 12.94 -8.43
C ILE A 218 -3.32 14.18 -8.86
N ILE A 219 -2.08 13.96 -9.29
CA ILE A 219 -1.12 14.99 -9.75
C ILE A 219 -0.65 14.78 -11.19
N GLY A 220 -1.06 13.69 -11.85
CA GLY A 220 -0.69 13.45 -13.24
C GLY A 220 -1.12 12.08 -13.76
N ASP A 221 -0.68 11.78 -14.98
CA ASP A 221 -0.98 10.55 -15.70
C ASP A 221 0.29 10.04 -16.41
N CYS A 222 0.76 8.86 -16.03
CA CYS A 222 1.99 8.28 -16.56
C CYS A 222 1.82 7.56 -17.91
N ASN A 223 0.61 7.54 -18.48
CA ASN A 223 0.41 7.13 -19.87
C ASN A 223 0.97 8.16 -20.86
N SER A 224 1.07 9.43 -20.45
CA SER A 224 1.48 10.53 -21.35
C SER A 224 2.63 11.38 -20.82
N THR A 225 2.91 11.33 -19.52
CA THR A 225 3.93 12.18 -18.87
C THR A 225 4.93 11.34 -18.08
N ALA A 226 6.22 11.68 -18.16
CA ALA A 226 7.25 10.98 -17.39
C ALA A 226 7.03 11.13 -15.87
N LEU A 227 7.28 10.06 -15.10
CA LEU A 227 7.04 10.02 -13.66
C LEU A 227 7.80 11.13 -12.90
N ALA A 228 9.04 11.42 -13.31
CA ALA A 228 9.83 12.49 -12.71
C ALA A 228 9.23 13.88 -12.95
N ASP A 229 8.59 14.09 -14.10
CA ASP A 229 7.92 15.35 -14.42
C ASP A 229 6.63 15.51 -13.63
N ILE A 230 5.86 14.42 -13.48
CA ILE A 230 4.66 14.40 -12.64
C ILE A 230 5.04 14.69 -11.18
N TRP A 231 6.03 13.98 -10.65
CA TRP A 231 6.43 14.10 -9.24
C TRP A 231 6.98 15.48 -8.87
N ASN A 232 7.69 16.12 -9.80
CA ASN A 232 8.20 17.47 -9.62
C ASN A 232 7.26 18.55 -10.19
N GLY A 233 6.03 18.19 -10.55
CA GLY A 233 5.04 19.09 -11.11
C GLY A 233 4.65 20.22 -10.16
N SER A 234 4.23 21.34 -10.75
CA SER A 234 3.87 22.56 -10.02
C SER A 234 2.76 22.34 -8.99
N GLN A 235 1.79 21.46 -9.28
CA GLN A 235 0.71 21.11 -8.35
C GLN A 235 1.23 20.50 -7.04
N ARG A 236 2.11 19.48 -7.11
CA ARG A 236 2.73 18.90 -5.90
C ARG A 236 3.60 19.92 -5.17
N GLY A 237 4.35 20.75 -5.90
CA GLY A 237 5.14 21.83 -5.32
C GLY A 237 4.32 22.85 -4.52
N GLN A 238 3.17 23.28 -5.06
CA GLN A 238 2.24 24.18 -4.35
C GLN A 238 1.65 23.53 -3.11
N TRP A 239 1.29 22.24 -3.17
CA TRP A 239 0.78 21.50 -2.01
C TRP A 239 1.86 21.27 -0.95
N LEU A 240 3.11 21.04 -1.34
CA LEU A 240 4.24 20.96 -0.42
C LEU A 240 4.45 22.29 0.31
N LYS A 241 4.39 23.41 -0.41
CA LYS A 241 4.45 24.75 0.20
C LYS A 241 3.35 24.93 1.25
N LYS A 242 2.11 24.51 0.96
CA LYS A 242 1.01 24.53 1.94
C LYS A 242 1.32 23.69 3.18
N HIS A 243 1.94 22.52 3.03
CA HIS A 243 2.37 21.72 4.19
C HIS A 243 3.42 22.43 5.03
N ILE A 244 4.47 22.98 4.40
CA ILE A 244 5.57 23.70 5.06
C ILE A 244 5.04 24.91 5.86
N GLU A 245 4.05 25.61 5.31
CA GLU A 245 3.43 26.79 5.95
C GLU A 245 2.37 26.43 7.02
N GLY A 246 2.19 25.15 7.36
CA GLY A 246 1.16 24.71 8.31
C GLY A 246 -0.28 24.76 7.75
N ARG A 247 -0.44 25.03 6.46
CA ARG A 247 -1.72 25.14 5.74
C ARG A 247 -2.15 23.82 5.07
N ARG A 248 -1.74 22.69 5.63
CA ARG A 248 -2.04 21.32 5.15
C ARG A 248 -3.53 21.10 4.84
N LYS A 249 -4.43 21.69 5.63
CA LYS A 249 -5.89 21.56 5.45
C LYS A 249 -6.41 22.17 4.15
N GLU A 250 -5.62 22.99 3.46
CA GLU A 250 -5.99 23.54 2.16
C GLU A 250 -5.62 22.62 0.96
N VAL A 251 -5.04 21.45 1.21
CA VAL A 251 -4.86 20.40 0.20
C VAL A 251 -6.07 19.46 0.30
N ALA A 252 -6.84 19.32 -0.77
CA ALA A 252 -8.15 18.66 -0.74
C ALA A 252 -8.11 17.25 -0.14
N LEU A 253 -7.14 16.42 -0.53
CA LEU A 253 -6.97 15.07 0.02
C LEU A 253 -6.53 15.08 1.50
N CYS A 254 -5.79 16.10 1.93
CA CYS A 254 -5.26 16.18 3.30
C CYS A 254 -6.21 16.87 4.28
N ASN A 255 -7.25 17.55 3.78
CA ASN A 255 -8.25 18.19 4.63
C ASN A 255 -9.02 17.13 5.43
N GLY A 256 -8.96 17.23 6.77
CA GLY A 256 -9.55 16.24 7.67
C GLY A 256 -8.79 14.92 7.80
N CYS A 257 -7.64 14.75 7.13
CA CYS A 257 -6.79 13.57 7.30
C CYS A 257 -5.97 13.66 8.60
N GLU A 258 -6.18 12.73 9.52
CA GLU A 258 -5.48 12.63 10.80
C GLU A 258 -4.12 11.89 10.66
N PHE A 259 -3.88 11.18 9.56
CA PHE A 259 -2.65 10.42 9.34
C PHE A 259 -1.52 11.29 8.80
N TRP A 260 -0.29 11.06 9.26
CA TRP A 260 0.91 11.85 8.90
C TRP A 260 2.03 11.02 8.26
N GLY A 261 1.71 9.84 7.74
CA GLY A 261 2.72 8.95 7.13
C GLY A 261 3.56 8.17 8.14
N VAL A 262 3.19 8.23 9.43
CA VAL A 262 3.85 7.46 10.49
C VAL A 262 2.84 6.46 11.07
N PRO A 263 2.99 5.16 10.78
CA PRO A 263 2.10 4.16 11.32
C PRO A 263 2.18 4.11 12.85
N THR A 264 1.01 4.11 13.50
CA THR A 264 0.92 4.03 14.96
C THR A 264 0.43 2.66 15.38
N GLY A 265 1.15 2.03 16.32
CA GLY A 265 0.83 0.70 16.83
C GLY A 265 -0.33 0.73 17.83
N GLN A 266 -1.12 -0.35 17.83
CA GLN A 266 -2.04 -0.69 18.91
C GLN A 266 -1.54 -1.96 19.59
N GLN A 267 -1.50 -1.96 20.92
CA GLN A 267 -1.30 -3.18 21.69
C GLN A 267 -2.42 -3.22 22.73
N LYS A 268 -2.99 -4.40 22.94
CA LYS A 268 -3.87 -4.62 24.09
C LYS A 268 -2.99 -4.42 25.33
N ILE A 269 -3.30 -3.42 26.14
CA ILE A 269 -2.66 -3.26 27.45
C ILE A 269 -3.08 -4.52 28.22
N GLN A 270 -2.10 -5.37 28.54
CA GLN A 270 -2.31 -6.49 29.46
C GLN A 270 -2.57 -5.94 30.86
#